data_AF-A0A0R3MBG1-F1
#
_entry.id   AF-A0A0R3MBG1-F1
#
_cell.length_a   1.000
_cell.length_b   1.000
_cell.length_c   1.000
_cell.angle_alpha   90.00
_cell.angle_beta   90.00
_cell.angle_gamma   90.00
#
_symmetry.space_group_name_H-M   'P 1'
#
loop_
_entity.id
_entity.type
_entity.pdbx_description
1 polymer ?
#
loop_
_entity_poly.entity_id
_entity_poly.type
_entity_poly.pdbx_seq_one_letter_code
_entity_poly.pdbx_strand_id
1 'polypeptide(L)'
;MVAEPPNAELQSPPSTTRIRKKTMVSAVSSQAATLNPLAYTALEEDNKSRQPAANVTPDDSDRGPATQVSWSQDALDRLLAALKQGPDAAQQAVDAWSQAGADRFAAFQARSEAIHRQSAINKVDHQLKMLDWREETNKSLASTVKYLQKSAIKWQNTAPVPEVQLSDAEINAILKKVAPRGIDPSKIGGADTYSFGDDGKIYTFRKDGTAWVHEGGVPTSEAEKQRGIQAFNESIQLWSSKIEYPSVSRADLIAQRDALMAQ
;
A
#
# COMPACT_ATOMS: atom_id res chain seq x y z
N MET A 1 10.14 -22.12 -68.99
CA MET A 1 11.21 -21.20 -68.53
C MET A 1 10.68 -20.51 -67.29
N VAL A 2 11.18 -20.93 -66.14
CA VAL A 2 10.76 -20.54 -64.79
C VAL A 2 11.77 -19.48 -64.32
N ALA A 3 11.28 -18.35 -63.83
CA ALA A 3 12.12 -17.32 -63.21
C ALA A 3 11.91 -17.37 -61.69
N GLU A 4 12.94 -17.84 -60.97
CA GLU A 4 13.04 -17.77 -59.52
C GLU A 4 13.29 -16.33 -59.05
N PRO A 5 12.68 -15.88 -57.94
CA PRO A 5 13.07 -14.65 -57.26
C PRO A 5 14.29 -14.87 -56.32
N PRO A 6 15.11 -13.84 -56.08
CA PRO A 6 16.37 -13.98 -55.36
C PRO A 6 16.21 -14.14 -53.84
N ASN A 7 17.08 -15.00 -53.30
CA ASN A 7 17.34 -15.23 -51.87
C ASN A 7 17.57 -13.91 -51.11
N ALA A 8 16.76 -13.66 -50.08
CA ALA A 8 17.03 -12.65 -49.07
C ALA A 8 17.88 -13.27 -47.95
N GLU A 9 19.12 -12.80 -47.83
CA GLU A 9 20.01 -13.13 -46.72
C GLU A 9 19.45 -12.58 -45.40
N LEU A 10 19.15 -13.47 -44.45
CA LEU A 10 18.82 -13.15 -43.07
C LEU A 10 20.08 -12.65 -42.34
N GLN A 11 20.18 -11.33 -42.18
CA GLN A 11 21.16 -10.71 -41.28
C GLN A 11 20.89 -11.15 -39.84
N SER A 12 21.93 -11.69 -39.20
CA SER A 12 21.91 -12.08 -37.79
C SER A 12 21.87 -10.84 -36.89
N PRO A 13 21.05 -10.80 -35.82
CA PRO A 13 21.05 -9.67 -34.90
C PRO A 13 22.33 -9.65 -34.05
N PRO A 14 22.84 -8.45 -33.68
CA PRO A 14 24.03 -8.31 -32.86
C PRO A 14 23.82 -8.81 -31.43
N SER A 15 24.80 -9.59 -30.94
CA SER A 15 24.92 -10.06 -29.57
C SER A 15 25.48 -8.97 -28.64
N THR A 16 24.71 -8.49 -27.66
CA THR A 16 25.15 -7.94 -26.35
C THR A 16 23.89 -7.49 -25.58
N THR A 17 23.66 -7.67 -24.27
CA THR A 17 24.54 -7.65 -23.10
C THR A 17 23.89 -8.47 -21.97
N ARG A 18 24.67 -9.35 -21.34
CA ARG A 18 24.25 -10.20 -20.21
C ARG A 18 24.28 -9.40 -18.92
N ILE A 19 23.14 -8.85 -18.49
CA ILE A 19 23.00 -8.22 -17.17
C ILE A 19 23.02 -9.32 -16.11
N ARG A 20 24.13 -9.43 -15.37
CA ARG A 20 24.22 -10.25 -14.15
C ARG A 20 23.32 -9.63 -13.08
N LYS A 21 22.14 -10.23 -12.83
CA LYS A 21 21.37 -9.95 -11.62
C LYS A 21 22.18 -10.48 -10.42
N LYS A 22 22.65 -9.57 -9.55
CA LYS A 22 23.15 -9.92 -8.23
C LYS A 22 21.95 -10.32 -7.37
N THR A 23 21.91 -11.58 -6.96
CA THR A 23 21.02 -12.07 -5.92
C THR A 23 21.42 -11.42 -4.60
N MET A 24 20.68 -10.41 -4.14
CA MET A 24 20.74 -9.98 -2.74
C MET A 24 19.79 -10.86 -1.95
N VAL A 25 20.35 -11.86 -1.28
CA VAL A 25 19.68 -12.63 -0.24
C VAL A 25 19.59 -11.71 0.99
N SER A 26 18.43 -11.10 1.20
CA SER A 26 18.13 -10.45 2.47
C SER A 26 17.33 -11.43 3.33
N ALA A 27 17.99 -12.02 4.31
CA ALA A 27 17.32 -12.75 5.38
C ALA A 27 16.60 -11.73 6.26
N VAL A 28 15.28 -11.67 6.16
CA VAL A 28 14.44 -11.04 7.19
C VAL A 28 13.71 -12.16 7.89
N SER A 29 14.15 -12.37 9.13
CA SER A 29 13.60 -13.32 10.09
C SER A 29 12.14 -12.98 10.40
N SER A 30 11.31 -14.01 10.33
CA SER A 30 9.93 -14.03 10.77
C SER A 30 9.79 -13.64 12.24
N GLN A 31 8.90 -12.70 12.54
CA GLN A 31 8.06 -12.77 13.73
C GLN A 31 6.64 -12.38 13.34
N ALA A 32 5.73 -13.32 13.60
CA ALA A 32 4.31 -13.21 13.38
C ALA A 32 3.69 -12.25 14.40
N ALA A 33 2.88 -11.32 13.92
CA ALA A 33 1.86 -10.66 14.72
C ALA A 33 0.54 -10.77 13.95
N THR A 34 -0.33 -11.62 14.47
CA THR A 34 -1.72 -11.81 14.05
C THR A 34 -2.49 -10.51 14.25
N LEU A 35 -2.89 -9.86 13.15
CA LEU A 35 -3.80 -8.72 13.16
C LEU A 35 -5.24 -9.20 13.00
N ASN A 36 -6.02 -9.06 14.07
CA ASN A 36 -7.48 -9.06 14.09
C ASN A 36 -7.99 -7.74 13.47
N PRO A 37 -8.90 -7.74 12.47
CA PRO A 37 -9.48 -6.51 11.96
C PRO A 37 -10.99 -6.46 12.20
N LEU A 38 -11.47 -6.25 13.43
CA LEU A 38 -12.87 -5.86 13.67
C LEU A 38 -13.00 -5.09 15.00
N ALA A 39 -13.05 -3.75 14.93
CA ALA A 39 -13.77 -2.89 15.87
C ALA A 39 -13.84 -1.46 15.30
N TYR A 40 -14.75 -1.25 14.35
CA TYR A 40 -15.33 0.07 14.15
C TYR A 40 -16.54 0.17 15.08
N THR A 41 -16.39 0.89 16.20
CA THR A 41 -17.53 1.42 16.94
C THR A 41 -17.76 2.85 16.47
N ALA A 42 -18.92 3.05 15.84
CA ALA A 42 -19.52 4.34 15.60
C ALA A 42 -19.70 5.12 16.91
N LEU A 43 -19.43 6.42 16.87
CA LEU A 43 -19.77 7.38 17.91
C LEU A 43 -20.83 8.31 17.34
N GLU A 44 -22.08 8.13 17.78
CA GLU A 44 -23.24 9.02 17.69
C GLU A 44 -24.37 8.24 18.41
N GLU A 45 -25.22 8.73 19.30
CA GLU A 45 -25.36 9.96 20.08
C GLU A 45 -26.06 9.46 21.36
N ASP A 46 -25.73 9.98 22.55
CA ASP A 46 -26.79 10.12 23.56
C ASP A 46 -26.50 11.28 24.52
N ASN A 47 -27.34 12.28 24.34
CA ASN A 47 -27.39 13.53 25.04
C ASN A 47 -28.28 13.35 26.28
N LYS A 48 -27.69 13.32 27.49
CA LYS A 48 -28.34 13.71 28.76
C LYS A 48 -27.37 13.55 29.93
N SER A 49 -26.85 14.69 30.42
CA SER A 49 -26.82 15.08 31.84
C SER A 49 -25.80 16.21 32.03
N ARG A 50 -26.31 17.45 32.06
CA ARG A 50 -25.56 18.59 32.59
C ARG A 50 -25.49 18.45 34.11
N GLN A 51 -24.31 18.17 34.65
CA GLN A 51 -23.96 18.57 36.01
C GLN A 51 -23.03 19.79 35.93
N PRO A 52 -23.22 20.83 36.76
CA PRO A 52 -22.30 21.94 36.83
C PRO A 52 -20.98 21.44 37.44
N ALA A 53 -19.89 21.55 36.67
CA ALA A 53 -18.55 21.28 37.18
C ALA A 53 -18.25 22.23 38.34
N ALA A 54 -17.97 21.64 39.50
CA ALA A 54 -17.45 22.33 40.65
C ALA A 54 -16.12 23.02 40.29
N ASN A 55 -15.85 24.15 40.95
CA ASN A 55 -14.52 24.77 41.03
C ASN A 55 -13.50 23.73 41.49
N VAL A 56 -12.83 23.07 40.53
CA VAL A 56 -11.61 22.33 40.79
C VAL A 56 -10.47 23.32 40.59
N THR A 57 -9.80 23.66 41.68
CA THR A 57 -8.53 24.39 41.67
C THR A 57 -7.57 23.66 40.71
N PRO A 58 -6.90 24.34 39.78
CA PRO A 58 -5.96 23.68 38.88
C PRO A 58 -4.91 22.93 39.69
N ASP A 59 -4.76 21.63 39.42
CA ASP A 59 -3.69 20.82 39.98
C ASP A 59 -2.35 21.35 39.44
N ASP A 60 -1.53 21.92 40.34
CA ASP A 60 -0.24 22.56 40.03
C ASP A 60 0.81 21.52 39.56
N SER A 61 0.46 20.24 39.55
CA SER A 61 1.27 19.09 39.15
C SER A 61 1.48 18.97 37.63
N ASP A 62 0.67 19.66 36.82
CA ASP A 62 0.82 19.71 35.35
C ASP A 62 1.76 20.84 34.87
N ARG A 63 2.36 21.60 35.79
CA ARG A 63 3.49 22.47 35.45
C ARG A 63 4.69 21.57 35.16
N GLY A 64 4.94 21.32 33.87
CA GLY A 64 6.16 20.71 33.38
C GLY A 64 7.40 21.32 34.06
N PRO A 65 8.50 20.55 34.21
CA PRO A 65 9.61 20.90 35.09
C PRO A 65 10.02 22.34 34.86
N ALA A 66 9.92 23.16 35.92
CA ALA A 66 10.43 24.53 35.92
C ALA A 66 11.85 24.46 35.35
N THR A 67 12.04 25.06 34.18
CA THR A 67 13.33 25.01 33.50
C THR A 67 14.30 25.78 34.38
N GLN A 68 14.98 25.08 35.28
CA GLN A 68 16.01 25.67 36.12
C GLN A 68 17.12 26.11 35.18
N VAL A 69 17.20 27.42 34.96
CA VAL A 69 18.33 28.03 34.26
C VAL A 69 19.50 27.95 35.24
N SER A 70 20.20 26.83 35.24
CA SER A 70 21.43 26.68 36.00
C SER A 70 22.50 27.56 35.34
N TRP A 71 23.17 28.37 36.17
CA TRP A 71 24.20 29.27 35.70
C TRP A 71 25.46 28.45 35.44
N SER A 72 26.05 28.56 34.24
CA SER A 72 27.38 28.00 34.01
C SER A 72 28.40 28.72 34.88
N GLN A 73 29.38 28.00 35.43
CA GLN A 73 30.44 28.58 36.25
C GLN A 73 31.13 29.77 35.56
N ASP A 74 31.39 29.66 34.25
CA ASP A 74 31.94 30.75 33.42
C ASP A 74 31.12 32.04 33.44
N ALA A 75 29.79 31.96 33.57
CA ALA A 75 28.91 33.13 33.62
C ALA A 75 29.01 33.83 34.97
N LEU A 76 29.12 33.06 36.05
CA LEU A 76 29.35 33.57 37.40
C LEU A 76 30.74 34.22 37.50
N ASP A 77 31.77 33.58 36.95
CA ASP A 77 33.14 34.11 36.97
C ASP A 77 33.26 35.43 36.21
N ARG A 78 32.56 35.57 35.06
CA ARG A 78 32.49 36.83 34.30
C ARG A 78 31.75 37.93 35.05
N LEU A 79 30.65 37.61 35.73
CA LEU A 79 29.92 38.59 36.54
C LEU A 79 30.77 39.08 37.73
N LEU A 80 31.46 38.16 38.42
CA LEU A 80 32.36 38.49 39.52
C LEU A 80 33.55 39.32 39.05
N ALA A 81 34.08 39.07 37.86
CA ALA A 81 35.13 39.89 37.25
C ALA A 81 34.62 41.31 36.92
N ALA A 82 33.40 41.44 36.39
CA ALA A 82 32.79 42.74 36.10
C ALA A 82 32.51 43.57 37.37
N LEU A 83 32.04 42.92 38.45
CA LEU A 83 31.81 43.58 39.75
C LEU A 83 33.08 44.19 40.35
N LYS A 84 34.26 43.58 40.10
CA LYS A 84 35.56 44.13 40.54
C LYS A 84 35.97 45.39 39.77
N GLN A 85 35.40 45.64 38.59
CA GLN A 85 35.73 46.81 37.75
C GLN A 85 34.86 48.04 38.06
N GLY A 86 33.83 47.90 38.90
CA GLY A 86 32.95 48.98 39.31
C GLY A 86 31.49 48.79 38.85
N PRO A 87 30.57 49.65 39.30
CA PRO A 87 29.13 49.48 39.11
C PRO A 87 28.70 49.55 37.62
N ASP A 88 29.32 50.42 36.82
CA ASP A 88 28.98 50.56 35.40
C ASP A 88 29.34 49.30 34.59
N ALA A 89 30.49 48.70 34.89
CA ALA A 89 30.93 47.45 34.26
C ALA A 89 30.04 46.26 34.65
N ALA A 90 29.57 46.23 35.91
CA ALA A 90 28.61 45.23 36.37
C ALA A 90 27.25 45.38 35.65
N GLN A 91 26.75 46.60 35.48
CA GLN A 91 25.50 46.85 34.74
C GLN A 91 25.61 46.42 33.29
N GLN A 92 26.71 46.79 32.60
CA GLN A 92 26.95 46.35 31.22
C GLN A 92 27.01 44.83 31.08
N ALA A 93 27.62 44.13 32.04
CA ALA A 93 27.66 42.66 32.04
C ALA A 93 26.27 42.04 32.21
N VAL A 94 25.42 42.62 33.07
CA VAL A 94 24.03 42.20 33.26
C VAL A 94 23.20 42.44 31.99
N ASP A 95 23.33 43.61 31.37
CA ASP A 95 22.59 43.96 30.15
C ASP A 95 23.01 43.05 28.98
N ALA A 96 24.31 42.82 28.79
CA ALA A 96 24.82 41.92 27.76
C ALA A 96 24.34 40.47 27.97
N TRP A 97 24.25 40.03 29.23
CA TRP A 97 23.73 38.71 29.55
C TRP A 97 22.23 38.60 29.31
N SER A 98 21.45 39.62 29.70
CA SER A 98 20.02 39.71 29.43
C SER A 98 19.75 39.63 27.92
N GLN A 99 20.50 40.39 27.12
CA GLN A 99 20.41 40.36 25.66
C GLN A 99 20.77 38.97 25.11
N ALA A 100 21.86 38.36 25.55
CA ALA A 100 22.24 37.02 25.11
C ALA A 100 21.19 35.94 25.49
N GLY A 101 20.52 36.10 26.62
CA GLY A 101 19.38 35.27 27.03
C GLY A 101 18.19 35.44 26.09
N ALA A 102 17.82 36.69 25.79
CA ALA A 102 16.77 37.01 24.82
C ALA A 102 17.07 36.44 23.43
N ASP A 103 18.31 36.59 22.95
CA ASP A 103 18.76 36.08 21.66
C ASP A 103 18.67 34.53 21.59
N ARG A 104 19.10 33.83 22.66
CA ARG A 104 18.99 32.37 22.74
C ARG A 104 17.53 31.91 22.75
N PHE A 105 16.67 32.62 23.47
CA PHE A 105 15.25 32.30 23.53
C PHE A 105 14.58 32.53 22.16
N ALA A 106 14.89 33.64 21.49
CA ALA A 106 14.44 33.89 20.12
C ALA A 106 14.93 32.82 19.14
N ALA A 107 16.21 32.43 19.23
CA ALA A 107 16.76 31.35 18.40
C ALA A 107 16.09 29.99 18.67
N PHE A 108 15.78 29.71 19.94
CA PHE A 108 15.03 28.50 20.32
C PHE A 108 13.61 28.52 19.74
N GLN A 109 12.90 29.64 19.86
CA GLN A 109 11.57 29.79 19.28
C GLN A 109 11.59 29.60 17.75
N ALA A 110 12.50 30.26 17.05
CA ALA A 110 12.66 30.11 15.60
C ALA A 110 12.95 28.66 15.21
N ARG A 111 13.78 27.94 15.98
CA ARG A 111 14.03 26.51 15.76
C ARG A 111 12.78 25.66 16.01
N SER A 112 12.02 25.96 17.07
CA SER A 112 10.78 25.25 17.37
C SER A 112 9.75 25.42 16.26
N GLU A 113 9.56 26.64 15.78
CA GLU A 113 8.69 26.97 14.64
C GLU A 113 9.12 26.24 13.37
N ALA A 114 10.43 26.22 13.06
CA ALA A 114 10.97 25.48 11.91
C ALA A 114 10.70 23.97 12.02
N ILE A 115 10.83 23.38 13.22
CA ILE A 115 10.52 21.95 13.45
C ILE A 115 9.03 21.67 13.23
N HIS A 116 8.15 22.51 13.77
CA HIS A 116 6.70 22.36 13.59
C HIS A 116 6.30 22.48 12.11
N ARG A 117 6.86 23.45 11.39
CA ARG A 117 6.64 23.63 9.96
C ARG A 117 7.12 22.42 9.17
N GLN A 118 8.32 21.91 9.44
CA GLN A 118 8.83 20.71 8.77
C GLN A 118 7.94 19.48 9.04
N SER A 119 7.45 19.33 10.27
CA SER A 119 6.50 18.26 10.62
C SER A 119 5.19 18.38 9.83
N ALA A 120 4.66 19.60 9.68
CA ALA A 120 3.47 19.87 8.88
C ALA A 120 3.69 19.54 7.39
N ILE A 121 4.83 19.95 6.82
CA ILE A 121 5.21 19.60 5.43
C ILE A 121 5.27 18.08 5.26
N ASN A 122 5.94 17.38 6.18
CA ASN A 122 6.05 15.91 6.11
C ASN A 122 4.67 15.22 6.17
N LYS A 123 3.73 15.76 6.96
CA LYS A 123 2.35 15.25 7.02
C LYS A 123 1.64 15.42 5.68
N VAL A 124 1.74 16.59 5.05
CA VAL A 124 1.14 16.85 3.73
C VAL A 124 1.77 15.97 2.65
N ASP A 125 3.09 15.82 2.65
CA ASP A 125 3.81 14.93 1.73
C ASP A 125 3.38 13.46 1.89
N HIS A 126 3.14 13.02 3.13
CA HIS A 126 2.60 11.68 3.39
C HIS A 126 1.19 11.53 2.84
N GLN A 127 0.31 12.53 3.02
CA GLN A 127 -1.04 12.52 2.47
C GLN A 127 -1.04 12.45 0.93
N LEU A 128 -0.16 13.21 0.27
CA LEU A 128 0.02 13.15 -1.19
C LEU A 128 0.47 11.75 -1.65
N LYS A 129 1.42 11.13 -0.96
CA LYS A 129 1.85 9.74 -1.27
C LYS A 129 0.72 8.73 -1.11
N MET A 130 -0.11 8.88 -0.08
CA MET A 130 -1.28 8.02 0.12
C MET A 130 -2.33 8.24 -0.97
N LEU A 131 -2.48 9.47 -1.46
CA LEU A 131 -3.33 9.79 -2.62
C LEU A 131 -2.84 9.07 -3.88
N ASP A 132 -1.53 9.15 -4.18
CA ASP A 132 -0.91 8.45 -5.32
C ASP A 132 -1.12 6.95 -5.28
N TRP A 133 -0.88 6.35 -4.11
CA TRP A 133 -1.08 4.92 -3.91
C TRP A 133 -2.55 4.51 -4.12
N ARG A 134 -3.50 5.33 -3.66
CA ARG A 134 -4.94 5.11 -3.88
C ARG A 134 -5.32 5.23 -5.35
N GLU A 135 -4.82 6.26 -6.06
CA GLU A 135 -5.07 6.46 -7.49
C GLU A 135 -4.59 5.27 -8.32
N GLU A 136 -3.37 4.77 -8.06
CA GLU A 136 -2.84 3.60 -8.76
C GLU A 136 -3.62 2.32 -8.41
N THR A 137 -4.01 2.16 -7.14
CA THR A 137 -4.88 1.05 -6.71
C THR A 137 -6.22 1.09 -7.43
N ASN A 138 -6.88 2.25 -7.48
CA ASN A 138 -8.15 2.45 -8.19
C ASN A 138 -8.02 2.15 -9.68
N LYS A 139 -6.92 2.57 -10.31
CA LYS A 139 -6.64 2.28 -11.73
C LYS A 139 -6.48 0.79 -11.99
N SER A 140 -5.78 0.07 -11.10
CA SER A 140 -5.66 -1.39 -11.14
C SER A 140 -7.02 -2.08 -10.95
N LEU A 141 -7.81 -1.61 -9.99
CA LEU A 141 -9.18 -2.10 -9.76
C LEU A 141 -10.10 -1.85 -10.95
N ALA A 142 -10.08 -0.65 -11.54
CA ALA A 142 -10.86 -0.32 -12.73
C ALA A 142 -10.47 -1.19 -13.93
N SER A 143 -9.18 -1.49 -14.08
CA SER A 143 -8.69 -2.42 -15.12
C SER A 143 -9.22 -3.84 -14.90
N THR A 144 -9.25 -4.29 -13.64
CA THR A 144 -9.83 -5.59 -13.24
C THR A 144 -11.33 -5.64 -13.54
N VAL A 145 -12.09 -4.61 -13.15
CA VAL A 145 -13.53 -4.50 -13.46
C VAL A 145 -13.78 -4.57 -14.96
N LYS A 146 -13.00 -3.83 -15.76
CA LYS A 146 -13.11 -3.85 -17.23
C LYS A 146 -12.82 -5.23 -17.82
N TYR A 147 -11.83 -5.96 -17.28
CA TYR A 147 -11.53 -7.32 -17.69
C TYR A 147 -12.69 -8.28 -17.35
N LEU A 148 -13.27 -8.18 -16.16
CA LEU A 148 -14.42 -8.99 -15.74
C LEU A 148 -15.66 -8.70 -16.59
N GLN A 149 -15.94 -7.43 -16.89
CA GLN A 149 -17.03 -7.03 -17.79
C GLN A 149 -16.87 -7.66 -19.18
N LYS A 150 -15.66 -7.60 -19.75
CA LYS A 150 -15.37 -8.25 -21.04
C LYS A 150 -15.58 -9.76 -20.97
N SER A 151 -15.17 -10.39 -19.87
CA SER A 151 -15.32 -11.83 -19.66
C SER A 151 -16.79 -12.22 -19.53
N ALA A 152 -17.59 -11.44 -18.80
CA ALA A 152 -19.03 -11.62 -18.67
C ALA A 152 -19.74 -11.51 -20.02
N ILE A 153 -19.42 -10.48 -20.82
CA ILE A 153 -19.97 -10.31 -22.17
C ILE A 153 -19.58 -11.49 -23.07
N LYS A 154 -18.32 -11.93 -23.00
CA LYS A 154 -17.86 -13.12 -23.75
C LYS A 154 -18.70 -14.34 -23.37
N TRP A 155 -18.85 -14.62 -22.07
CA TRP A 155 -19.65 -15.75 -21.59
C TRP A 155 -21.12 -15.65 -22.01
N GLN A 156 -21.72 -14.48 -21.90
CA GLN A 156 -23.10 -14.23 -22.31
C GLN A 156 -23.34 -14.56 -23.79
N ASN A 157 -22.37 -14.26 -24.66
CA ASN A 157 -22.46 -14.48 -26.10
C ASN A 157 -21.91 -15.85 -26.54
N THR A 158 -21.39 -16.67 -25.63
CA THR A 158 -20.86 -18.00 -25.95
C THR A 158 -21.95 -19.05 -25.77
N ALA A 159 -22.13 -19.92 -26.77
CA ALA A 159 -23.03 -21.07 -26.66
C ALA A 159 -22.37 -22.15 -25.77
N PRO A 160 -23.12 -22.81 -24.87
CA PRO A 160 -22.54 -23.87 -24.07
C PRO A 160 -22.06 -25.07 -24.91
N VAL A 161 -20.92 -25.64 -24.53
CA VAL A 161 -20.32 -26.83 -25.15
C VAL A 161 -20.08 -27.89 -24.08
N PRO A 162 -20.77 -29.05 -24.13
CA PRO A 162 -20.62 -30.10 -23.13
C PRO A 162 -19.16 -30.54 -22.94
N GLU A 163 -18.83 -30.91 -21.71
CA GLU A 163 -17.51 -31.49 -21.41
C GLU A 163 -17.30 -32.84 -22.12
N VAL A 164 -16.06 -33.09 -22.51
CA VAL A 164 -15.66 -34.34 -23.19
C VAL A 164 -14.94 -35.22 -22.19
N GLN A 165 -15.42 -36.45 -22.00
CA GLN A 165 -14.73 -37.42 -21.16
C GLN A 165 -13.46 -37.91 -21.86
N LEU A 166 -12.35 -37.94 -21.11
CA LEU A 166 -11.07 -38.43 -21.60
C LEU A 166 -10.97 -39.95 -21.47
N SER A 167 -10.31 -40.57 -22.44
CA SER A 167 -9.86 -41.96 -22.36
C SER A 167 -8.64 -42.10 -21.45
N ASP A 168 -8.39 -43.32 -20.97
CA ASP A 168 -7.20 -43.62 -20.14
C ASP A 168 -5.88 -43.25 -20.82
N ALA A 169 -5.81 -43.41 -22.14
CA ALA A 169 -4.64 -43.01 -22.92
C ALA A 169 -4.43 -41.48 -22.90
N GLU A 170 -5.49 -40.70 -23.04
CA GLU A 170 -5.44 -39.23 -22.99
C GLU A 170 -5.14 -38.73 -21.58
N ILE A 171 -5.74 -39.35 -20.56
CA ILE A 171 -5.45 -39.11 -19.15
C ILE A 171 -3.95 -39.29 -18.89
N ASN A 172 -3.38 -40.42 -19.28
CA ASN A 172 -1.95 -40.68 -19.09
C ASN A 172 -1.08 -39.68 -19.87
N ALA A 173 -1.48 -39.31 -21.09
CA ALA A 173 -0.75 -38.35 -21.91
C ALA A 173 -0.74 -36.95 -21.26
N ILE A 174 -1.88 -36.45 -20.78
CA ILE A 174 -1.95 -35.13 -20.15
C ILE A 174 -1.20 -35.14 -18.82
N LEU A 175 -1.33 -36.20 -18.00
CA LEU A 175 -0.60 -36.33 -16.73
C LEU A 175 0.91 -36.31 -16.94
N LYS A 176 1.41 -37.04 -17.94
CA LYS A 176 2.82 -37.02 -18.29
C LYS A 176 3.28 -35.64 -18.75
N LYS A 177 2.45 -34.92 -19.52
CA LYS A 177 2.72 -33.55 -19.98
C LYS A 177 2.81 -32.57 -18.81
N VAL A 178 1.93 -32.67 -17.82
CA VAL A 178 1.83 -31.70 -16.71
C VAL A 178 2.62 -32.09 -15.46
N ALA A 179 3.10 -33.33 -15.35
CA ALA A 179 3.90 -33.80 -14.22
C ALA A 179 5.11 -32.90 -13.88
N PRO A 180 5.88 -32.35 -14.85
CA PRO A 180 6.97 -31.41 -14.54
C PRO A 180 6.53 -30.12 -13.85
N ARG A 181 5.23 -29.78 -13.91
CA ARG A 181 4.63 -28.62 -13.23
C ARG A 181 4.17 -28.95 -11.81
N GLY A 182 4.38 -30.18 -11.34
CA GLY A 182 3.95 -30.66 -10.02
C GLY A 182 2.46 -30.99 -9.93
N ILE A 183 1.76 -31.05 -11.06
CA ILE A 183 0.33 -31.39 -11.16
C ILE A 183 0.19 -32.91 -11.05
N ASP A 184 -0.59 -33.38 -10.08
CA ASP A 184 -0.74 -34.79 -9.74
C ASP A 184 -2.11 -35.06 -9.10
N PRO A 185 -3.07 -35.62 -9.85
CA PRO A 185 -4.41 -35.93 -9.32
C PRO A 185 -4.44 -37.00 -8.24
N SER A 186 -3.38 -37.77 -8.01
CA SER A 186 -3.32 -38.64 -6.82
C SER A 186 -3.41 -37.84 -5.52
N LYS A 187 -3.16 -36.53 -5.58
CA LYS A 187 -3.28 -35.57 -4.47
C LYS A 187 -4.69 -34.97 -4.31
N ILE A 188 -5.70 -35.47 -5.04
CA ILE A 188 -7.11 -35.11 -4.85
C ILE A 188 -7.53 -35.22 -3.37
N GLY A 189 -6.93 -36.15 -2.62
CA GLY A 189 -7.11 -36.25 -1.17
C GLY A 189 -8.57 -36.46 -0.77
N GLY A 190 -9.09 -35.55 0.07
CA GLY A 190 -10.49 -35.55 0.51
C GLY A 190 -11.47 -34.84 -0.43
N ALA A 191 -10.99 -34.19 -1.50
CA ALA A 191 -11.86 -33.51 -2.46
C ALA A 191 -12.48 -34.50 -3.46
N ASP A 192 -13.61 -34.13 -4.06
CA ASP A 192 -14.28 -34.94 -5.08
C ASP A 192 -13.68 -34.74 -6.47
N THR A 193 -13.10 -33.56 -6.72
CA THR A 193 -12.52 -33.16 -8.01
C THR A 193 -11.20 -32.40 -7.82
N TYR A 194 -10.36 -32.46 -8.85
CA TYR A 194 -9.18 -31.63 -9.02
C TYR A 194 -9.12 -31.11 -10.45
N SER A 195 -9.01 -29.79 -10.60
CA SER A 195 -9.02 -29.15 -11.92
C SER A 195 -7.77 -28.31 -12.15
N PHE A 196 -7.28 -28.30 -13.39
CA PHE A 196 -6.20 -27.40 -13.81
C PHE A 196 -6.38 -26.96 -15.27
N GLY A 197 -5.74 -25.84 -15.61
CA GLY A 197 -5.71 -25.32 -16.97
C GLY A 197 -4.43 -25.68 -17.71
N ASP A 198 -4.56 -26.17 -18.95
CA ASP A 198 -3.44 -26.36 -19.88
C ASP A 198 -3.89 -26.08 -21.32
N ASP A 199 -3.10 -25.29 -22.05
CA ASP A 199 -3.33 -24.95 -23.46
C ASP A 199 -4.76 -24.44 -23.77
N GLY A 200 -5.25 -23.53 -22.93
CA GLY A 200 -6.59 -22.96 -23.09
C GLY A 200 -7.73 -23.89 -22.68
N LYS A 201 -7.47 -25.14 -22.26
CA LYS A 201 -8.47 -26.10 -21.79
C LYS A 201 -8.42 -26.24 -20.27
N ILE A 202 -9.55 -26.65 -19.70
CA ILE A 202 -9.67 -27.03 -18.29
C ILE A 202 -9.87 -28.53 -18.22
N TYR A 203 -8.97 -29.19 -17.51
CA TYR A 203 -9.01 -30.62 -17.22
C TYR A 203 -9.53 -30.81 -15.79
N THR A 204 -10.54 -31.65 -15.62
CA THR A 204 -11.13 -31.97 -14.31
C THR A 204 -11.03 -33.47 -14.08
N PHE A 205 -10.33 -33.86 -13.03
CA PHE A 205 -10.16 -35.24 -12.58
C PHE A 205 -11.06 -35.49 -11.39
N ARG A 206 -11.80 -36.59 -11.39
CA ARG A 206 -12.56 -37.06 -10.25
C ARG A 206 -11.82 -38.15 -9.50
N LYS A 207 -12.19 -38.32 -8.24
CA LYS A 207 -11.63 -39.33 -7.34
C LYS A 207 -11.86 -40.78 -7.80
N ASP A 208 -12.89 -41.02 -8.61
CA ASP A 208 -13.20 -42.32 -9.20
C ASP A 208 -12.25 -42.70 -10.37
N GLY A 209 -11.31 -41.83 -10.72
CA GLY A 209 -10.33 -42.02 -11.80
C GLY A 209 -10.79 -41.50 -13.16
N THR A 210 -12.03 -41.03 -13.28
CA THR A 210 -12.53 -40.43 -14.52
C THR A 210 -12.05 -38.98 -14.67
N ALA A 211 -11.94 -38.52 -15.91
CA ALA A 211 -11.55 -37.15 -16.20
C ALA A 211 -12.33 -36.58 -17.39
N TRP A 212 -12.56 -35.27 -17.34
CA TRP A 212 -13.22 -34.50 -18.39
C TRP A 212 -12.37 -33.31 -18.79
N VAL A 213 -12.57 -32.86 -20.01
CA VAL A 213 -11.97 -31.66 -20.55
C VAL A 213 -13.04 -30.76 -21.16
N HIS A 214 -12.89 -29.45 -20.98
CA HIS A 214 -13.64 -28.45 -21.72
C HIS A 214 -12.75 -27.26 -22.08
N GLU A 215 -13.19 -26.47 -23.05
CA GLU A 215 -12.48 -25.24 -23.45
C GLU A 215 -12.61 -24.16 -22.37
N GLY A 216 -11.49 -23.56 -21.98
CA GLY A 216 -11.42 -22.55 -20.93
C GLY A 216 -12.19 -21.29 -21.31
N GLY A 217 -13.10 -20.88 -20.43
CA GLY A 217 -13.97 -19.72 -20.67
C GLY A 217 -15.08 -19.99 -21.69
N VAL A 218 -15.40 -21.26 -21.95
CA VAL A 218 -16.62 -21.71 -22.62
C VAL A 218 -17.46 -22.46 -21.58
N PRO A 219 -18.73 -22.07 -21.35
CA PRO A 219 -19.59 -22.78 -20.40
C PRO A 219 -19.93 -24.18 -20.92
N THR A 220 -20.07 -25.17 -20.03
CA THR A 220 -20.43 -26.55 -20.39
C THR A 220 -21.94 -26.79 -20.44
N SER A 221 -22.72 -25.91 -19.82
CA SER A 221 -24.18 -25.94 -19.80
C SER A 221 -24.77 -24.54 -19.66
N GLU A 222 -26.07 -24.39 -19.94
CA GLU A 222 -26.76 -23.11 -19.74
C GLU A 222 -26.83 -22.74 -18.25
N ALA A 223 -26.98 -23.74 -17.37
CA ALA A 223 -26.96 -23.52 -15.91
C ALA A 223 -25.58 -23.04 -15.43
N GLU A 224 -24.49 -23.59 -15.97
CA GLU A 224 -23.15 -23.07 -15.69
C GLU A 224 -22.94 -21.66 -16.24
N LYS A 225 -23.40 -21.40 -17.46
CA LYS A 225 -23.32 -20.07 -18.07
C LYS A 225 -23.98 -19.02 -17.18
N GLN A 226 -25.19 -19.28 -16.68
CA GLN A 226 -25.90 -18.38 -15.78
C GLN A 226 -25.14 -18.16 -14.46
N ARG A 227 -24.65 -19.24 -13.82
CA ARG A 227 -23.84 -19.14 -12.60
C ARG A 227 -22.54 -18.36 -12.82
N GLY A 228 -21.85 -18.59 -13.94
CA GLY A 228 -20.62 -17.87 -14.29
C GLY A 228 -20.86 -16.38 -14.51
N ILE A 229 -21.94 -16.02 -15.23
CA ILE A 229 -22.35 -14.62 -15.41
C ILE A 229 -22.68 -13.96 -14.06
N GLN A 230 -23.41 -14.67 -13.19
CA GLN A 230 -23.69 -14.18 -11.85
C GLN A 230 -22.40 -13.93 -11.05
N ALA A 231 -21.47 -14.90 -11.04
CA ALA A 231 -20.19 -14.77 -10.36
C ALA A 231 -19.34 -13.59 -10.91
N PHE A 232 -19.38 -13.35 -12.22
CA PHE A 232 -18.76 -12.15 -12.80
C PHE A 232 -19.42 -10.86 -12.30
N ASN A 233 -20.75 -10.80 -12.27
CA ASN A 233 -21.47 -9.62 -11.81
C ASN A 233 -21.20 -9.32 -10.33
N GLU A 234 -21.21 -10.34 -9.48
CA GLU A 234 -20.85 -10.22 -8.05
C GLU A 234 -19.40 -9.72 -7.89
N SER A 235 -18.47 -10.27 -8.68
CA SER A 235 -17.07 -9.81 -8.68
C SER A 235 -16.95 -8.36 -9.15
N ILE A 236 -17.65 -7.98 -10.22
CA ILE A 236 -17.69 -6.60 -10.73
C ILE A 236 -18.19 -5.65 -9.64
N GLN A 237 -19.28 -6.00 -8.95
CA GLN A 237 -19.83 -5.18 -7.86
C GLN A 237 -18.83 -5.05 -6.71
N LEU A 238 -18.25 -6.16 -6.26
CA LEU A 238 -17.25 -6.18 -5.19
C LEU A 238 -16.02 -5.31 -5.52
N TRP A 239 -15.50 -5.40 -6.74
CA TRP A 239 -14.33 -4.62 -7.13
C TRP A 239 -14.66 -3.17 -7.41
N SER A 240 -15.86 -2.87 -7.92
CA SER A 240 -16.32 -1.51 -8.14
C SER A 240 -16.56 -0.77 -6.83
N SER A 241 -17.07 -1.44 -5.78
CA SER A 241 -17.29 -0.81 -4.47
C SER A 241 -16.00 -0.47 -3.72
N LYS A 242 -14.87 -1.10 -4.10
CA LYS A 242 -13.54 -0.81 -3.55
C LYS A 242 -12.84 0.38 -4.20
N ILE A 243 -13.40 0.92 -5.29
CA ILE A 243 -12.85 2.12 -5.93
C ILE A 243 -13.28 3.32 -5.09
N GLU A 244 -12.34 3.87 -4.32
CA GLU A 244 -12.57 5.02 -3.45
C GLU A 244 -12.05 6.30 -4.09
N TYR A 245 -12.91 7.27 -4.35
CA TYR A 245 -12.46 8.59 -4.77
C TYR A 245 -12.05 9.43 -3.55
N PRO A 246 -10.85 10.01 -3.53
CA PRO A 246 -10.41 10.82 -2.41
C PRO A 246 -11.30 12.05 -2.24
N SER A 247 -11.68 12.34 -0.99
CA SER A 247 -12.48 13.53 -0.64
C SER A 247 -11.64 14.82 -0.57
N VAL A 248 -10.33 14.69 -0.37
CA VAL A 248 -9.40 15.82 -0.35
C VAL A 248 -8.84 16.02 -1.75
N SER A 249 -8.90 17.26 -2.24
CA SER A 249 -8.30 17.62 -3.51
C SER A 249 -6.77 17.59 -3.42
N ARG A 250 -6.13 16.93 -4.38
CA ARG A 250 -4.69 16.98 -4.58
C ARG A 250 -4.16 18.41 -4.66
N ALA A 251 -4.92 19.29 -5.31
CA ALA A 251 -4.55 20.69 -5.48
C ALA A 251 -4.51 21.42 -4.13
N ASP A 252 -5.42 21.09 -3.20
CA ASP A 252 -5.46 21.71 -1.87
C ASP A 252 -4.26 21.30 -1.03
N LEU A 253 -3.86 20.02 -1.10
CA LEU A 253 -2.65 19.54 -0.41
C LEU A 253 -1.38 20.17 -0.99
N ILE A 254 -1.29 20.33 -2.32
CA ILE A 254 -0.16 21.02 -2.95
C ILE A 254 -0.12 22.48 -2.49
N ALA A 255 -1.25 23.19 -2.55
CA ALA A 255 -1.33 24.58 -2.10
C ALA A 255 -0.96 24.73 -0.62
N GLN A 256 -1.41 23.80 0.24
CA GLN A 256 -1.05 23.77 1.65
C GLN A 256 0.46 23.58 1.86
N ARG A 257 1.07 22.64 1.12
CA ARG A 257 2.51 22.40 1.17
C ARG A 257 3.30 23.64 0.74
N ASP A 258 2.91 24.25 -0.36
CA ASP A 258 3.57 25.43 -0.92
C ASP A 258 3.46 26.62 0.03
N ALA A 259 2.29 26.81 0.66
CA ALA A 259 2.10 27.82 1.70
C ALA A 259 2.99 27.58 2.93
N LEU A 260 3.19 26.32 3.34
CA LEU A 260 4.10 25.97 4.44
C LEU A 260 5.58 26.18 4.06
N MET A 261 5.95 25.96 2.80
CA MET A 261 7.33 26.17 2.33
C MET A 261 7.68 27.65 2.09
N ALA A 262 6.69 28.50 1.88
CA ALA A 262 6.87 29.93 1.64
C ALA A 262 7.02 30.78 2.92
N GLN A 263 6.60 30.24 4.07
CA GLN A 263 6.83 30.85 5.38
C GLN A 263 8.29 30.67 5.79
#